data_AF-A0A7Y8I1U3-F1
#
_entry.id   AF-A0A7Y8I1U3-F1
#
_cell.length_a   1.000
_cell.length_b   1.000
_cell.length_c   1.000
_cell.angle_alpha   90.00
_cell.angle_beta   90.00
_cell.angle_gamma   90.00
#
_symmetry.space_group_name_H-M   'P 1'
#
loop_
_entity.id
_entity.type
_entity.pdbx_description
1 polymer ?
#
loop_
_entity_poly.entity_id
_entity_poly.type
_entity_poly.pdbx_seq_one_letter_code
_entity_poly.pdbx_strand_id
1 'polypeptide(L)'
;MVPTGAAAQAPTVTGTVKALPQFVYGGGWSTSLYFGNTAADAANVALKFFGEDGSPLNVPAAGGSPMTLNLAPRGSATVEPVAGRRGGHNHGL
;
A
#
# COMPACT_ATOMS: atom_id res chain seq x y z
N MET A 1 -19.92 -34.90 -9.01
CA MET A 1 -20.03 -33.81 -8.01
C MET A 1 -18.67 -33.11 -7.97
N VAL A 2 -18.53 -31.97 -8.65
CA VAL A 2 -17.30 -31.16 -8.60
C VAL A 2 -17.45 -30.23 -7.39
N PRO A 3 -16.46 -30.13 -6.47
CA PRO A 3 -16.53 -29.13 -5.42
C PRO A 3 -16.34 -27.76 -6.08
N THR A 4 -17.41 -26.96 -6.12
CA THR A 4 -17.33 -25.54 -6.49
C THR A 4 -16.46 -24.87 -5.44
N GLY A 5 -15.28 -24.40 -5.84
CA GLY A 5 -14.34 -23.72 -4.94
C GLY A 5 -15.04 -22.57 -4.22
N ALA A 6 -14.93 -22.54 -2.89
CA ALA A 6 -15.40 -21.41 -2.10
C ALA A 6 -14.73 -20.13 -2.61
N ALA A 7 -15.51 -19.12 -2.97
CA ALA A 7 -14.97 -17.79 -3.24
C ALA A 7 -14.17 -17.35 -2.00
N ALA A 8 -12.91 -16.98 -2.18
CA ALA A 8 -12.09 -16.49 -1.08
C ALA A 8 -12.80 -15.29 -0.44
N GLN A 9 -13.19 -15.44 0.83
CA GLN A 9 -13.88 -14.40 1.56
C GLN A 9 -12.93 -13.21 1.71
N ALA A 10 -13.32 -12.05 1.20
CA ALA A 10 -12.52 -10.83 1.38
C ALA A 10 -12.34 -10.60 2.90
N PRO A 11 -11.12 -10.32 3.38
CA PRO A 11 -10.87 -10.21 4.81
C PRO A 11 -11.75 -9.12 5.42
N THR A 12 -12.54 -9.48 6.44
CA THR A 12 -13.36 -8.55 7.22
C THR A 12 -12.44 -7.50 7.84
N VAL A 13 -12.57 -6.25 7.39
CA VAL A 13 -11.81 -5.13 7.95
C VAL A 13 -12.60 -4.56 9.13
N THR A 14 -12.17 -4.88 10.35
CA THR A 14 -12.71 -4.26 11.57
C THR A 14 -12.03 -2.91 11.78
N GLY A 15 -12.79 -1.82 11.70
CA GLY A 15 -12.29 -0.46 11.86
C GLY A 15 -12.88 0.53 10.86
N THR A 16 -12.39 1.78 10.89
CA THR A 16 -12.78 2.78 9.89
C THR A 16 -12.01 2.55 8.59
N VAL A 17 -12.73 2.24 7.51
CA VAL A 17 -12.13 2.15 6.16
C VAL A 17 -12.14 3.54 5.53
N LYS A 18 -10.99 3.94 4.96
CA LYS A 18 -10.86 5.13 4.12
C LYS A 18 -10.34 4.69 2.76
N ALA A 19 -10.90 5.27 1.70
CA ALA A 19 -10.46 5.05 0.33
C ALA A 19 -9.80 6.32 -0.19
N LEU A 20 -8.59 6.16 -0.73
CA LEU A 20 -7.96 7.17 -1.58
C LEU A 20 -8.30 6.78 -3.03
N PRO A 21 -9.04 7.60 -3.80
CA PRO A 21 -9.60 7.19 -5.08
C PRO A 21 -8.57 6.93 -6.17
N GLN A 22 -7.38 7.53 -6.09
CA GLN A 22 -6.29 7.28 -7.04
C GLN A 22 -4.92 7.58 -6.42
N PHE A 23 -3.89 6.85 -6.87
CA PHE A 23 -2.47 7.12 -6.62
C PHE A 23 -1.68 6.76 -7.88
N VAL A 24 -0.49 7.33 -8.05
CA VAL A 24 0.39 7.05 -9.19
C VAL A 24 1.70 6.45 -8.72
N TYR A 25 2.14 5.40 -9.41
CA TYR A 25 3.41 4.72 -9.16
C TYR A 25 3.96 4.19 -10.48
N GLY A 26 5.02 4.80 -11.01
CA GLY A 26 5.61 4.39 -12.28
C GLY A 26 5.71 5.53 -13.29
N GLY A 27 6.37 5.25 -14.42
CA GLY A 27 6.53 6.24 -15.50
C GLY A 27 7.29 7.52 -15.09
N GLY A 28 8.07 7.47 -14.01
CA GLY A 28 8.76 8.65 -13.44
C GLY A 28 7.92 9.44 -12.43
N TRP A 29 6.68 9.04 -12.17
CA TRP A 29 5.77 9.66 -11.22
C TRP A 29 5.57 8.80 -9.98
N SER A 30 5.30 9.47 -8.85
CA SER A 30 5.03 8.83 -7.57
C SER A 30 4.07 9.69 -6.73
N THR A 31 3.24 9.03 -5.93
CA THR A 31 2.40 9.64 -4.89
C THR A 31 2.94 9.26 -3.51
N SER A 32 3.48 10.23 -2.77
CA SER A 32 3.83 10.04 -1.35
C SER A 32 2.60 10.16 -0.46
N LEU A 33 2.43 9.21 0.46
CA LEU A 33 1.34 9.19 1.45
C LEU A 33 1.91 9.45 2.84
N TYR A 34 1.37 10.46 3.52
CA TYR A 34 1.77 10.83 4.89
C TYR A 34 0.65 10.48 5.87
N PHE A 35 1.00 9.75 6.92
CA PHE A 35 0.07 9.34 7.96
C PHE A 35 0.50 9.98 9.28
N GLY A 36 -0.46 10.58 9.98
CA GLY A 36 -0.26 11.13 11.32
C GLY A 36 -1.24 10.49 12.30
N ASN A 37 -0.71 10.00 13.42
CA ASN A 37 -1.53 9.56 14.52
C ASN A 37 -1.69 10.70 15.52
N THR A 38 -2.88 11.29 15.57
CA THR A 38 -3.19 12.37 16.52
C THR A 38 -3.71 11.86 17.86
N ALA A 39 -3.74 10.55 18.10
CA ALA A 39 -4.17 9.95 19.36
C ALA A 39 -3.01 9.87 20.36
N ALA A 40 -3.36 9.60 21.63
CA ALA A 40 -2.40 9.30 22.69
C ALA A 40 -1.97 7.83 22.75
N ASP A 41 -2.66 6.96 22.01
CA ASP A 41 -2.36 5.53 21.88
C ASP A 41 -1.75 5.21 20.52
N ALA A 42 -1.06 4.07 20.40
CA ALA A 42 -0.54 3.59 19.13
C ALA A 42 -1.67 3.17 18.18
N ALA A 43 -1.42 3.25 16.88
CA ALA A 43 -2.39 2.87 15.85
C ALA A 43 -1.75 1.96 14.79
N ASN A 44 -2.49 0.93 14.38
CA ASN A 44 -2.13 0.06 13.27
C ASN A 44 -3.01 0.38 12.05
N VAL A 45 -2.38 0.74 10.94
CA VAL A 45 -3.06 1.04 9.67
C VAL A 45 -2.69 -0.04 8.67
N ALA A 46 -3.70 -0.73 8.12
CA ALA A 46 -3.50 -1.67 7.02
C ALA A 46 -3.72 -0.97 5.68
N LEU A 47 -2.67 -0.86 4.87
CA LEU A 47 -2.73 -0.35 3.52
C LEU A 47 -2.92 -1.51 2.54
N LYS A 48 -3.94 -1.36 1.68
CA LYS A 48 -4.28 -2.31 0.62
C LYS A 48 -4.36 -1.52 -0.68
N PHE A 49 -3.66 -2.00 -1.70
CA PHE A 49 -3.70 -1.42 -3.04
C PHE A 49 -4.52 -2.31 -3.96
N PHE A 50 -5.27 -1.69 -4.86
CA PHE A 50 -6.12 -2.35 -5.82
C PHE A 50 -5.86 -1.79 -7.22
N GLY A 51 -5.90 -2.65 -8.23
CA GLY A 51 -5.85 -2.25 -9.63
C GLY A 51 -7.20 -1.71 -10.10
N GLU A 52 -7.24 -1.23 -11.35
CA GLU A 52 -8.45 -0.67 -11.99
C GLU A 52 -9.62 -1.66 -12.07
N ASP A 53 -9.32 -2.96 -12.01
CA ASP A 53 -10.30 -4.06 -12.00
C ASP A 53 -10.74 -4.46 -10.57
N GLY A 54 -10.25 -3.76 -9.54
CA GLY A 54 -10.50 -4.07 -8.14
C GLY A 54 -9.70 -5.26 -7.59
N SER A 55 -8.82 -5.87 -8.40
CA SER A 55 -7.93 -6.94 -7.93
C SER A 55 -6.84 -6.40 -7.00
N PRO A 56 -6.36 -7.16 -6.00
CA PRO A 56 -5.24 -6.73 -5.17
C PRO A 56 -3.99 -6.44 -6.02
N LEU A 57 -3.46 -5.23 -5.88
CA LEU A 57 -2.24 -4.81 -6.57
C LEU A 57 -1.05 -4.89 -5.60
N ASN A 58 -0.01 -5.61 -5.98
CA ASN A 58 1.26 -5.56 -5.25
C ASN A 58 2.02 -4.30 -5.66
N VAL A 59 2.36 -3.44 -4.70
CA VAL A 59 3.15 -2.22 -4.92
C VAL A 59 4.49 -2.37 -4.19
N PRO A 60 5.53 -2.96 -4.84
CA PRO A 60 6.76 -3.37 -4.15
C PRO A 60 7.48 -2.23 -3.44
N ALA A 61 7.50 -1.03 -4.02
CA ALA A 61 8.15 0.12 -3.39
C ALA A 61 7.40 0.68 -2.18
N ALA A 62 6.12 0.32 -2.02
CA ALA A 62 5.34 0.62 -0.83
C ALA A 62 5.42 -0.51 0.21
N GLY A 63 6.30 -1.50 0.06
CA GLY A 63 6.37 -2.66 0.96
C GLY A 63 5.37 -3.77 0.68
N GLY A 64 4.64 -3.70 -0.44
CA GLY A 64 3.68 -4.72 -0.90
C GLY A 64 2.23 -4.48 -0.47
N SER A 65 1.37 -5.50 -0.62
CA SER A 65 -0.05 -5.45 -0.23
C SER A 65 -0.50 -6.78 0.41
N PRO A 66 -1.08 -6.78 1.63
CA PRO A 66 -1.24 -5.62 2.51
C PRO A 66 0.08 -5.20 3.17
N MET A 67 0.26 -3.89 3.37
CA MET A 67 1.32 -3.32 4.21
C MET A 67 0.72 -2.89 5.56
N THR A 68 1.34 -3.29 6.67
CA THR A 68 0.97 -2.78 7.99
C THR A 68 1.89 -1.64 8.38
N LEU A 69 1.29 -0.49 8.69
CA LEU A 69 1.96 0.66 9.25
C LEU A 69 1.65 0.76 10.75
N ASN A 70 2.70 0.81 11.57
CA ASN A 70 2.58 1.01 13.00
C ASN A 70 2.93 2.47 13.34
N LEU A 71 1.95 3.23 13.82
CA LEU A 71 2.11 4.63 14.20
C LEU A 71 2.15 4.72 15.72
N ALA A 72 3.26 5.19 16.28
CA ALA A 72 3.36 5.49 17.70
C ALA A 72 2.34 6.56 18.13
N PRO A 73 2.03 6.69 19.44
CA PRO A 73 1.33 7.86 19.96
C PRO A 73 1.94 9.17 19.44
N ARG A 74 1.10 10.08 18.92
CA ARG A 74 1.57 11.35 18.32
C ARG A 74 2.59 11.19 17.18
N GLY A 75 2.74 9.97 16.65
CA GLY A 75 3.74 9.63 15.65
C GLY A 75 3.26 9.85 14.22
N SER A 76 4.18 9.73 13.28
CA SER A 76 3.91 9.80 11.84
C SER A 76 4.72 8.77 11.08
N ALA A 77 4.30 8.50 9.84
CA ALA A 77 5.09 7.73 8.89
C ALA A 77 4.72 8.09 7.46
N THR A 78 5.63 7.80 6.54
CA THR A 78 5.50 8.08 5.12
C THR A 78 5.58 6.78 4.33
N VAL A 79 4.75 6.65 3.30
CA VAL A 79 4.84 5.61 2.29
C VAL A 79 5.15 6.28 0.96
N GLU A 80 6.28 5.91 0.36
CA GLU A 80 6.74 6.43 -0.93
C GLU A 80 6.87 5.27 -1.92
N PRO A 81 5.84 5.02 -2.74
CA PRO A 81 5.94 4.10 -3.84
C PRO A 81 6.91 4.74 -4.87
N VAL A 82 8.20 4.48 -4.80
CA VAL A 82 9.18 4.91 -5.83
C VAL A 82 9.40 3.80 -6.84
N ALA A 83 8.97 3.99 -8.09
CA ALA A 83 9.20 2.96 -9.10
C ALA A 83 10.72 2.78 -9.20
N GLY A 84 11.20 1.56 -8.93
CA GLY A 84 12.62 1.27 -8.73
C GLY A 84 13.49 2.05 -9.71
N ARG A 85 14.45 2.81 -9.17
CA ARG A 85 15.39 3.64 -9.94
C ARG A 85 15.86 2.81 -11.14
N ARG A 86 15.62 3.30 -12.38
CA ARG A 86 16.16 2.67 -13.59
C ARG A 86 17.64 2.38 -13.34
N GLY A 87 18.03 1.10 -13.44
CA GLY A 87 19.41 0.66 -13.25
C GLY A 87 20.33 1.57 -14.05
N GLY A 88 21.32 2.15 -13.38
CA GLY A 88 22.29 3.04 -13.99
C GLY A 88 22.95 2.33 -15.17
N HIS A 89 22.80 2.92 -16.35
CA HIS A 89 23.55 2.53 -17.53
C HIS A 89 25.01 2.92 -17.25
N ASN A 90 25.87 1.93 -17.00
CA ASN A 90 27.31 2.17 -16.91
C ASN A 90 27.80 2.55 -18.31
N HIS A 91 28.05 3.83 -18.56
CA HIS A 91 28.84 4.23 -19.71
C HIS A 91 30.30 4.00 -19.32
N GLY A 92 30.86 2.87 -19.75
CA GLY A 92 32.28 2.58 -19.63
C GLY A 92 33.07 3.54 -20.52
N LEU A 93 34.14 4.09 -19.94
CA LEU A 93 35.32 4.57 -20.65
C LEU A 93 36.49 3.74 -20.15
#